data_AF-A0A0E1NMC9-F1
#
_entry.id   AF-A0A0E1NMC9-F1
#
_cell.length_a   1.000
_cell.length_b   1.000
_cell.length_c   1.000
_cell.angle_alpha   90.00
_cell.angle_beta   90.00
_cell.angle_gamma   90.00
#
_symmetry.space_group_name_H-M   'P 1'
#
loop_
_entity.id
_entity.type
_entity.pdbx_description
1 polymer ?
#
loop_
_entity_poly.entity_id
_entity_poly.type
_entity_poly.pdbx_seq_one_letter_code
_entity_poly.pdbx_strand_id
1 'polypeptide(L)'
;MINQPIPTRVTLLLTVRNHPGVMSHICGLFARRAFNVEGILCMPLPSGEESRIWLQVLDDQRLLQMISQLEKLVDVLQVRRFGPEMPIFDQVEDLVANQR
;
A
#
# COMPACT_ATOMS: atom_id res chain seq x y z
N MET A 1 -26.06 -16.66 14.04
CA MET A 1 -24.91 -15.74 14.10
C MET A 1 -24.07 -15.97 12.87
N ILE A 2 -24.13 -15.06 11.90
CA ILE A 2 -23.35 -15.15 10.67
C ILE A 2 -21.88 -14.88 11.00
N ASN A 3 -21.02 -15.88 10.81
CA ASN A 3 -19.58 -15.72 10.89
C ASN A 3 -19.16 -14.90 9.68
N GLN A 4 -19.24 -13.57 9.77
CA GLN A 4 -18.66 -12.71 8.74
C GLN A 4 -17.15 -12.93 8.77
N PRO A 5 -16.51 -13.24 7.64
CA PRO A 5 -15.05 -13.34 7.60
C PRO A 5 -14.46 -12.01 8.07
N ILE A 6 -13.54 -12.09 9.03
CA ILE A 6 -12.77 -10.93 9.48
C ILE A 6 -12.10 -10.33 8.23
N PRO A 7 -12.23 -9.02 7.97
CA PRO A 7 -11.58 -8.40 6.82
C PRO A 7 -10.08 -8.68 6.87
N THR A 8 -9.58 -9.45 5.91
CA THR A 8 -8.16 -9.78 5.85
C THR A 8 -7.39 -8.55 5.40
N ARG A 9 -6.38 -8.14 6.15
CA ARG A 9 -5.44 -7.09 5.71
C ARG A 9 -4.52 -7.66 4.65
N VAL A 10 -4.25 -6.86 3.63
CA VAL A 10 -3.28 -7.18 2.59
C VAL A 10 -2.34 -6.01 2.38
N THR A 11 -1.13 -6.32 1.92
CA THR A 11 -0.13 -5.31 1.63
C THR A 11 0.04 -5.19 0.12
N LEU A 12 -0.15 -3.98 -0.41
CA LEU A 12 0.26 -3.66 -1.77
C LEU A 12 1.67 -3.09 -1.74
N LEU A 13 2.57 -3.66 -2.53
CA LEU A 13 3.89 -3.11 -2.80
C LEU A 13 3.91 -2.51 -4.20
N LEU A 14 4.07 -1.20 -4.26
CA LEU A 14 4.23 -0.46 -5.49
C LEU A 14 5.72 -0.17 -5.68
N THR A 15 6.22 -0.34 -6.90
CA THR A 15 7.43 0.38 -7.34
C THR A 15 7.03 1.47 -8.31
N VAL A 16 7.53 2.66 -8.03
CA VAL A 16 7.11 3.89 -8.70
C VAL A 16 8.33 4.71 -9.10
N ARG A 17 8.19 5.54 -10.13
CA ARG A 17 9.17 6.61 -10.40
C ARG A 17 9.10 7.64 -9.27
N ASN A 18 10.26 8.10 -8.81
CA ASN A 18 10.37 9.09 -7.75
C ASN A 18 10.20 10.51 -8.30
N HIS A 19 9.03 10.78 -8.90
CA HIS A 19 8.67 12.09 -9.42
C HIS A 19 7.83 12.87 -8.41
N PRO A 20 7.96 14.22 -8.35
CA PRO A 20 7.11 15.06 -7.52
C PRO A 20 5.61 14.80 -7.77
N GLY A 21 4.85 14.57 -6.71
CA GLY A 21 3.39 14.37 -6.78
C GLY A 21 2.92 12.92 -6.88
N VAL A 22 3.82 11.94 -7.09
CA VAL A 22 3.44 10.52 -7.19
C VAL A 22 2.68 10.02 -5.95
N MET A 23 3.15 10.38 -4.75
CA MET A 23 2.49 10.03 -3.48
C MET A 23 1.09 10.62 -3.39
N SER A 24 0.92 11.88 -3.79
CA SER A 24 -0.37 12.57 -3.75
C SER A 24 -1.39 11.94 -4.72
N HIS A 25 -0.94 11.52 -5.92
CA HIS A 25 -1.78 10.80 -6.87
C HIS A 25 -2.24 9.44 -6.33
N ILE A 26 -1.32 8.68 -5.73
CA ILE A 26 -1.62 7.37 -5.12
C ILE A 26 -2.62 7.55 -3.98
N CYS A 27 -2.32 8.39 -2.97
CA CYS A 27 -3.21 8.65 -1.85
C CYS A 27 -4.57 9.20 -2.30
N GLY A 28 -4.60 10.09 -3.29
CA GLY A 28 -5.83 10.64 -3.85
C GLY A 28 -6.73 9.61 -4.55
N LEU A 29 -6.16 8.52 -5.06
CA LEU A 29 -6.91 7.40 -5.65
C LEU A 29 -7.70 6.62 -4.59
N PHE A 30 -7.11 6.42 -3.40
CA PHE A 30 -7.78 5.78 -2.26
C PHE A 30 -8.81 6.72 -1.61
N ALA A 31 -8.45 7.99 -1.40
CA ALA A 31 -9.32 8.99 -0.78
C ALA A 31 -10.65 9.16 -1.53
N ARG A 32 -10.61 9.25 -2.88
CA ARG A 32 -11.82 9.45 -3.71
C ARG A 32 -12.85 8.33 -3.63
N ARG A 33 -12.46 7.13 -3.17
CA ARG A 33 -13.33 5.96 -3.12
C ARG A 33 -13.63 5.51 -1.70
N ALA A 34 -13.35 6.38 -0.72
CA ALA A 34 -13.50 6.11 0.70
C ALA A 34 -12.83 4.78 1.10
N PHE A 35 -11.65 4.51 0.52
CA PHE A 35 -10.80 3.42 0.96
C PHE A 35 -9.94 3.90 2.12
N ASN A 36 -9.98 3.16 3.22
CA ASN A 36 -9.06 3.39 4.32
C ASN A 36 -7.69 2.79 3.98
N VAL A 37 -6.63 3.59 4.16
CA VAL A 37 -5.25 3.11 4.15
C VAL A 37 -4.83 2.99 5.60
N GLU A 38 -4.64 1.76 6.07
CA GLU A 38 -4.32 1.49 7.47
C GLU A 38 -2.85 1.75 7.80
N GLY A 39 -1.98 1.59 6.80
CA GLY A 39 -0.56 1.83 6.92
C GLY A 39 0.03 2.26 5.59
N ILE A 40 1.01 3.15 5.65
CA ILE A 40 1.83 3.55 4.51
C ILE A 40 3.30 3.59 4.91
N LEU A 41 4.14 2.95 4.11
CA LEU A 41 5.60 3.08 4.18
C LEU A 41 6.11 3.48 2.81
N CYS A 42 7.11 4.34 2.77
CA CYS A 42 7.74 4.77 1.54
C CYS A 42 9.25 4.83 1.75
N MET A 43 10.01 4.27 0.80
CA MET A 43 11.47 4.32 0.82
C MET A 43 12.00 4.42 -0.62
N PRO A 44 12.96 5.33 -0.89
CA PRO A 44 13.63 5.35 -2.19
C PRO A 44 14.46 4.09 -2.40
N LEU A 45 14.57 3.64 -3.65
CA LEU A 45 15.56 2.65 -4.05
C LEU A 45 16.96 3.29 -4.13
N PRO A 46 18.06 2.51 -4.13
CA PRO A 46 19.41 3.04 -4.05
C PRO A 46 19.78 4.10 -5.09
N SER A 47 19.21 4.05 -6.30
CA SER A 47 19.44 5.05 -7.35
C SER A 47 18.71 6.38 -7.13
N GLY A 48 17.72 6.43 -6.24
CA GLY A 48 16.87 7.61 -6.01
C GLY A 48 15.82 7.87 -7.09
N GLU A 49 15.94 7.29 -8.27
CA GLU A 49 15.00 7.45 -9.40
C GLU A 49 13.67 6.72 -9.19
N GLU A 50 13.65 5.74 -8.30
CA GLU A 50 12.47 4.92 -8.00
C GLU A 50 12.25 4.83 -6.49
N SER A 51 11.02 4.55 -6.10
CA SER A 51 10.65 4.31 -4.70
C SER A 51 9.78 3.07 -4.56
N ARG A 52 9.86 2.45 -3.38
CA ARG A 52 8.94 1.42 -2.92
C ARG A 52 7.92 2.06 -2.00
N ILE A 53 6.64 1.82 -2.28
CA ILE A 53 5.53 2.23 -1.42
C ILE A 53 4.80 0.97 -0.99
N TRP A 54 4.69 0.75 0.31
CA TRP A 54 3.84 -0.28 0.90
C TRP A 54 2.55 0.37 1.38
N LEU A 55 1.42 -0.22 1.02
CA LEU A 55 0.09 0.21 1.47
C LEU A 55 -0.60 -0.96 2.14
N GLN A 56 -0.93 -0.82 3.42
CA GLN A 56 -1.78 -1.78 4.14
C GLN A 56 -3.23 -1.37 3.99
N VAL A 57 -4.05 -2.26 3.47
CA VAL A 57 -5.47 -2.01 3.19
C VAL A 57 -6.30 -3.25 3.50
N LEU A 58 -7.61 -3.08 3.65
CA LEU A 58 -8.54 -4.20 3.74
C LEU A 58 -8.73 -4.86 2.38
N ASP A 59 -8.77 -6.20 2.37
CA ASP A 59 -9.08 -7.01 1.19
C ASP A 59 -10.59 -7.05 0.93
N ASP A 60 -11.12 -5.92 0.49
CA ASP A 60 -12.52 -5.82 0.06
C ASP A 60 -12.68 -6.09 -1.45
N GLN A 61 -13.93 -6.25 -1.90
CA GLN A 61 -14.24 -6.54 -3.30
C GLN A 61 -13.80 -5.45 -4.29
N ARG A 62 -13.59 -4.21 -3.81
CA ARG A 62 -13.22 -3.08 -4.65
C ARG A 62 -11.69 -2.99 -4.84
N LEU A 63 -10.91 -3.74 -4.06
CA LEU A 63 -9.44 -3.69 -4.07
C LEU A 63 -8.84 -4.04 -5.44
N LEU A 64 -9.36 -5.08 -6.11
CA LEU A 64 -8.88 -5.47 -7.44
C LEU A 64 -9.08 -4.35 -8.47
N GLN A 65 -10.19 -3.61 -8.37
CA GLN A 65 -10.42 -2.43 -9.18
C GLN A 65 -9.39 -1.33 -8.85
N MET A 66 -9.01 -1.17 -7.57
CA MET A 66 -8.00 -0.18 -7.17
C MET A 66 -6.62 -0.52 -7.71
N ILE A 67 -6.21 -1.78 -7.64
CA ILE A 67 -4.96 -2.26 -8.23
C ILE A 67 -4.92 -1.92 -9.73
N SER A 68 -5.99 -2.24 -10.47
CA SER A 68 -6.07 -1.91 -11.90
C SER A 68 -6.00 -0.40 -12.19
N GLN A 69 -6.45 0.45 -11.26
CA GLN A 69 -6.36 1.90 -11.43
C GLN A 69 -4.97 2.44 -11.07
N LEU A 70 -4.30 1.83 -10.09
CA LEU A 70 -2.89 2.13 -9.76
C LEU A 70 -1.98 1.78 -10.93
N GLU A 71 -2.16 0.62 -11.55
CA GLU A 71 -1.39 0.16 -12.72
C GLU A 71 -1.52 1.07 -13.95
N LYS A 72 -2.54 1.94 -13.99
CA LYS A 72 -2.73 2.92 -15.06
C LYS A 72 -2.03 4.26 -14.80
N LEU A 73 -1.53 4.49 -13.58
CA LEU A 73 -0.79 5.71 -13.28
C LEU A 73 0.57 5.66 -13.96
N VAL A 74 0.94 6.73 -14.66
CA VAL A 74 2.18 6.81 -15.46
C VAL A 74 3.43 6.50 -14.62
N ASP A 75 3.43 6.92 -13.36
CA ASP A 75 4.57 6.74 -12.46
C ASP A 75 4.57 5.40 -11.74
N VAL A 76 3.53 4.56 -11.87
CA VAL A 76 3.48 3.23 -11.25
C VAL A 76 4.07 2.21 -12.23
N LEU A 77 5.21 1.61 -11.84
CA LEU A 77 5.95 0.67 -12.67
C LEU A 77 5.52 -0.78 -12.41
N GLN A 78 5.14 -1.10 -11.17
CA GLN A 78 4.67 -2.42 -10.78
C GLN A 78 3.81 -2.33 -9.52
N VAL A 79 2.78 -3.18 -9.45
CA VAL A 79 2.01 -3.43 -8.23
C VAL A 79 2.10 -4.92 -7.89
N ARG A 80 2.43 -5.23 -6.65
CA ARG A 80 2.40 -6.59 -6.10
C ARG A 80 1.48 -6.62 -4.89
N ARG A 81 0.70 -7.69 -4.76
CA ARG A 81 -0.18 -7.92 -3.63
C ARG A 81 0.36 -9.08 -2.79
N PHE A 82 0.44 -8.87 -1.49
CA PHE A 82 0.81 -9.88 -0.50
C PHE A 82 -0.35 -10.10 0.47
N GLY A 83 -0.51 -11.33 0.92
CA GLY A 83 -1.48 -11.66 1.94
C GLY A 83 -1.06 -11.16 3.33
N PRO A 84 -1.78 -11.58 4.39
CA PRO A 84 -1.47 -11.22 5.77
C PRO A 84 -0.10 -11.74 6.25
N GLU A 85 0.52 -12.67 5.52
CA GLU A 85 1.85 -13.21 5.83
C GLU A 85 3.01 -12.22 5.62
N MET A 86 2.78 -11.05 5.02
CA MET A 86 3.78 -9.99 4.85
C MET A 86 3.78 -9.05 6.07
N PRO A 87 4.72 -9.21 7.03
CA PRO A 87 4.63 -8.60 8.35
C PRO A 87 5.32 -7.23 8.42
N ILE A 88 5.52 -6.54 7.30
CA ILE A 88 6.38 -5.34 7.27
C ILE A 88 5.87 -4.23 8.19
N PHE A 89 4.55 -4.09 8.30
CA PHE A 89 3.95 -3.10 9.19
C PHE A 89 4.09 -3.50 10.66
N ASP A 90 3.88 -4.79 10.98
CA ASP A 90 4.07 -5.32 12.33
C ASP A 90 5.54 -5.17 12.77
N GLN A 91 6.50 -5.48 11.86
CA GLN A 91 7.93 -5.31 12.11
C GLN A 91 8.33 -3.85 12.37
N VAL A 92 7.74 -2.91 11.64
CA VAL A 92 8.00 -1.48 11.86
C VAL A 92 7.38 -1.02 13.18
N GLU A 93 6.19 -1.49 13.52
CA GLU A 93 5.56 -1.19 14.81
C GLU A 93 6.41 -1.71 15.98
N ASP A 94 6.87 -2.96 15.92
CA ASP A 94 7.78 -3.56 16.90
C ASP A 94 9.09 -2.76 17.02
N LEU A 95 9.67 -2.34 15.89
CA LEU A 95 10.90 -1.54 15.87
C LEU A 95 10.71 -0.20 16.58
N VAL A 96 9.59 0.48 16.34
CA VAL A 96 9.29 1.79 16.95
C VAL A 96 8.92 1.63 18.43
N ALA A 97 8.22 0.56 18.81
CA ALA A 97 7.85 0.29 20.19
C ALA A 97 9.06 0.06 21.10
N ASN A 98 10.09 -0.63 20.59
CA ASN A 98 11.33 -0.92 21.32
C ASN A 98 12.28 0.29 21.46
N GLN A 99 11.93 1.45 20.91
CA GLN A 99 12.70 2.71 21.04
C GLN A 99 12.19 3.61 22.17
N ARG A 100 11.18 3.17 22.95
CA ARG A 100 10.59 3.92 24.07
C ARG A 100 11.03 3.38 25.43
#